data_AF-A0A392SAX6-F1
#
_entry.id   AF-A0A392SAX6-F1
#
_cell.length_a   1.000
_cell.length_b   1.000
_cell.length_c   1.000
_cell.angle_alpha   90.00
_cell.angle_beta   90.00
_cell.angle_gamma   90.00
#
_symmetry.space_group_name_H-M   'P 1'
#
loop_
_entity.id
_entity.type
_entity.pdbx_description
1 polymer ?
#
loop_
_entity_poly.entity_id
_entity_poly.type
_entity_poly.pdbx_seq_one_letter_code
_entity_poly.pdbx_strand_id
1 'polypeptide(L)'
;MAKFINGYTLANMSMLKEAVKVPNHPLLVKKLSGPLPETPPPMIFDNETKDVVLEFMRLMKEEGIAVTGADIAPAPTEDRKGKKVVA
;
A
#
# COMPACT_ATOMS: atom_id res chain seq x y z
N MET A 1 15.73 20.55 2.14
CA MET A 1 15.50 20.34 0.69
C MET A 1 16.62 19.46 0.15
N ALA A 2 16.37 18.19 -0.13
CA ALA A 2 17.38 17.28 -0.68
C ALA A 2 17.42 17.39 -2.21
N LYS A 3 18.61 17.43 -2.80
CA LYS A 3 18.80 17.39 -4.25
C LYS A 3 19.19 15.98 -4.64
N PHE A 4 18.39 15.35 -5.49
CA PHE A 4 18.66 14.01 -6.01
C PHE A 4 19.54 14.09 -7.26
N ILE A 5 20.40 13.08 -7.43
CA ILE A 5 21.22 12.91 -8.63
C ILE A 5 20.29 12.51 -9.78
N ASN A 6 20.45 13.14 -10.95
CA ASN A 6 19.65 12.86 -12.14
C ASN A 6 20.47 12.23 -13.27
N GLY A 7 19.78 11.76 -14.31
CA GLY A 7 20.44 11.09 -15.46
C GLY A 7 21.42 11.98 -16.21
N TYR A 8 21.22 13.30 -16.25
CA TYR A 8 22.13 14.24 -16.91
C TYR A 8 23.47 14.34 -16.19
N THR A 9 23.46 14.43 -14.84
CA THR A 9 24.69 14.43 -14.05
C THR A 9 25.46 13.11 -14.20
N LEU A 10 24.77 11.98 -14.25
CA LEU A 10 25.39 10.66 -14.43
C LEU A 10 26.01 10.49 -15.84
N ALA A 11 25.37 11.04 -16.87
CA ALA A 11 25.90 11.05 -18.24
C ALA A 11 27.20 11.86 -18.34
N ASN A 12 27.24 13.05 -17.72
CA ASN A 12 28.43 13.91 -17.70
C ASN A 12 29.61 13.29 -16.95
N MET A 13 29.35 12.38 -16.02
CA MET A 13 30.37 11.64 -15.28
C MET A 13 30.77 10.31 -15.96
N SER A 14 30.25 10.03 -17.17
CA SER A 14 30.46 8.76 -17.89
C SER A 14 30.11 7.51 -17.07
N MET A 15 29.17 7.63 -16.12
CA MET A 15 28.75 6.54 -15.24
C MET A 15 27.64 5.66 -15.84
N LEU A 16 27.15 6.03 -17.03
CA LEU A 16 26.09 5.31 -17.74
C LEU A 16 26.71 4.45 -18.83
N LYS A 17 26.52 3.13 -18.73
CA LYS A 17 27.08 2.14 -19.67
C LYS A 17 26.24 1.96 -20.93
N GLU A 18 24.99 2.40 -20.90
CA GLU A 18 24.01 2.30 -21.99
C GLU A 18 23.18 3.59 -22.05
N ALA A 19 22.67 3.93 -23.24
CA ALA A 19 21.73 5.04 -23.38
C ALA A 19 20.51 4.76 -22.48
N VAL A 20 20.18 5.70 -21.58
CA VAL A 20 19.05 5.57 -20.67
C VAL A 20 17.79 5.57 -21.52
N LYS A 21 17.32 4.38 -21.90
CA LYS A 21 16.02 4.19 -22.55
C LYS A 21 14.99 4.66 -21.54
N VAL A 22 14.54 5.90 -21.71
CA VAL A 22 13.50 6.50 -20.88
C VAL A 22 12.35 5.50 -20.87
N PRO A 23 11.90 5.03 -19.70
CA PRO A 23 10.72 4.19 -19.63
C PRO A 23 9.55 5.03 -20.15
N ASN A 24 9.18 4.82 -21.42
CA ASN A 24 8.02 5.48 -22.03
C ASN A 24 6.69 4.92 -21.48
N HIS A 25 6.78 3.91 -20.62
CA HIS A 25 5.67 3.43 -19.83
C HIS A 25 5.82 3.99 -18.41
N PRO A 26 4.80 4.68 -17.87
CA PRO A 26 4.85 5.16 -16.50
C PRO A 26 5.03 3.96 -15.56
N LEU A 27 6.04 4.02 -14.69
CA LEU A 27 6.35 2.97 -13.71
C LEU A 27 5.17 2.67 -12.77
N LEU A 28 4.28 3.65 -12.61
CA LEU A 28 3.07 3.56 -11.83
C LEU A 28 1.90 4.02 -12.72
N VAL A 29 1.19 3.07 -13.29
CA VAL A 29 -0.12 3.35 -13.88
C VAL A 29 -1.07 3.64 -12.73
N LYS A 30 -1.65 4.85 -12.68
CA LYS A 30 -2.87 5.07 -11.90
C LYS A 30 -3.97 4.25 -12.56
N LYS A 31 -4.09 2.99 -12.15
CA LYS A 31 -5.38 2.29 -12.29
C LYS A 31 -6.37 3.25 -11.64
N LEU A 32 -7.40 3.65 -12.39
CA LEU A 32 -8.54 4.32 -11.78
C LEU A 32 -9.11 3.28 -10.80
N SER A 33 -8.61 3.33 -9.57
CA SER A 33 -9.32 2.78 -8.44
C SER A 33 -10.68 3.42 -8.58
N GLY A 34 -11.74 2.60 -8.66
CA GLY A 34 -13.09 3.11 -8.50
C GLY A 34 -13.16 3.95 -7.22
N PRO A 35 -14.25 4.72 -7.01
CA PRO A 35 -14.43 5.51 -5.80
C PRO A 35 -13.95 4.69 -4.62
N LEU A 36 -12.90 5.16 -3.94
CA LEU A 36 -12.47 4.55 -2.69
C LEU A 36 -13.74 4.55 -1.84
N PRO A 37 -14.13 3.43 -1.23
CA PRO A 37 -15.29 3.46 -0.34
C PRO A 37 -15.13 4.66 0.60
N GLU A 38 -16.14 5.53 0.62
CA GLU A 38 -16.12 6.83 1.33
C GLU A 38 -15.68 6.63 2.80
N THR A 39 -15.98 5.45 3.34
CA THR A 39 -15.41 4.89 4.56
C THR A 39 -14.42 3.77 4.22
N PRO A 40 -13.13 3.89 4.60
CA PRO A 40 -12.21 2.76 4.55
C PRO A 40 -12.83 1.55 5.26
N PRO A 41 -12.70 0.33 4.72
CA PRO A 41 -13.15 -0.86 5.41
C PRO A 41 -12.55 -0.87 6.82
N PRO A 42 -13.37 -1.11 7.87
CA PRO A 42 -12.87 -1.17 9.23
C PRO A 42 -11.80 -2.27 9.31
N MET A 43 -10.53 -1.90 9.44
CA MET A 43 -9.41 -2.83 9.32
C MET A 43 -8.92 -3.21 10.72
N ILE A 44 -9.54 -4.20 11.32
CA ILE A 44 -9.06 -4.82 12.57
C ILE A 44 -8.34 -6.13 12.25
N PHE A 45 -7.25 -6.41 12.96
CA PHE A 45 -6.49 -7.64 12.78
C PHE A 45 -6.83 -8.68 13.84
N ASP A 46 -6.65 -9.95 13.51
CA ASP A 46 -6.88 -11.09 14.41
C ASP A 46 -5.85 -11.21 15.55
N ASN A 47 -4.73 -10.50 15.46
CA ASN A 47 -3.72 -10.41 16.52
C ASN A 47 -3.99 -9.29 17.53
N GLU A 48 -5.03 -8.48 17.33
CA GLU A 48 -5.39 -7.41 18.25
C GLU A 48 -5.91 -7.95 19.58
N THR A 49 -5.82 -7.13 20.62
CA THR A 49 -6.30 -7.50 21.95
C THR A 49 -7.84 -7.53 21.95
N LYS A 50 -8.45 -8.42 22.72
CA LYS A 50 -9.92 -8.54 22.81
C LYS A 50 -10.61 -7.22 23.15
N ASP A 51 -10.00 -6.41 24.02
CA ASP A 51 -10.54 -5.10 24.39
C ASP A 51 -10.58 -4.14 23.19
N VAL A 52 -9.56 -4.16 22.33
CA VAL A 52 -9.50 -3.37 21.09
C VAL A 52 -10.62 -3.81 20.15
N VAL A 53 -10.84 -5.12 20.01
CA VAL A 53 -11.91 -5.68 19.17
C VAL A 53 -13.29 -5.27 19.66
N LEU A 54 -13.52 -5.31 20.98
CA LEU A 54 -14.81 -4.95 21.57
C LEU A 54 -15.10 -3.44 21.47
N GLU A 55 -14.11 -2.59 21.76
CA GLU A 55 -14.22 -1.13 21.61
C GLU A 55 -14.49 -0.74 20.15
N PHE A 56 -13.82 -1.40 19.21
CA PHE A 56 -14.03 -1.20 17.79
C PHE A 56 -15.42 -1.65 17.33
N MET A 57 -15.90 -2.82 17.77
CA MET A 57 -17.26 -3.26 17.48
C MET A 57 -18.31 -2.32 18.07
N ARG A 58 -18.06 -1.74 19.26
CA ARG A 58 -18.95 -0.72 19.84
C ARG A 58 -18.98 0.54 18.97
N LEU A 59 -17.81 1.07 18.62
CA LEU A 59 -17.68 2.27 17.78
C LEU A 59 -18.37 2.09 16.42
N MET A 60 -18.14 0.96 15.77
CA MET A 60 -18.73 0.67 14.46
C MET A 60 -20.25 0.49 14.56
N LYS A 61 -20.75 -0.11 15.64
CA LYS A 61 -22.20 -0.21 15.90
C LYS A 61 -22.85 1.16 16.12
N GLU A 62 -22.16 2.11 16.76
CA GLU A 62 -22.63 3.50 16.91
C GLU A 62 -22.72 4.22 15.55
N GLU A 63 -21.79 3.93 14.63
CA GLU A 63 -21.82 4.42 13.24
C GLU A 63 -22.82 3.66 12.34
N GLY A 64 -23.53 2.66 12.87
CA GLY A 64 -24.49 1.84 12.13
C GLY A 64 -23.84 0.77 11.25
N ILE A 65 -22.55 0.49 11.44
CA ILE A 65 -21.76 -0.49 10.69
C ILE A 65 -21.72 -1.80 11.49
N ALA A 66 -22.28 -2.87 10.92
CA ALA A 66 -22.25 -4.20 11.51
C ALA A 66 -20.91 -4.88 11.18
N VAL A 67 -19.97 -4.86 12.13
CA VAL A 67 -18.69 -5.59 12.04
C VAL A 67 -18.87 -7.02 12.54
N THR A 68 -18.53 -7.98 11.69
CA THR A 68 -18.56 -9.41 11.95
C THR A 68 -17.13 -9.99 11.99
N GLY A 69 -16.98 -11.24 12.44
CA GLY A 69 -15.67 -11.90 12.42
C GLY A 69 -15.05 -12.01 11.03
N ALA A 70 -15.85 -11.92 9.95
CA ALA A 70 -15.36 -11.92 8.57
C ALA A 70 -14.67 -10.60 8.18
N ASP A 71 -14.92 -9.52 8.93
CA ASP A 71 -14.31 -8.21 8.73
C ASP A 71 -12.96 -8.08 9.45
N ILE A 72 -12.58 -9.11 10.22
CA ILE A 72 -11.27 -9.20 10.89
C ILE A 72 -10.26 -9.75 9.89
N ALA A 73 -9.28 -8.92 9.53
CA ALA A 73 -8.20 -9.31 8.64
C ALA A 73 -7.18 -10.20 9.37
N PRO A 74 -6.59 -11.20 8.69
CA PRO A 74 -5.44 -11.90 9.25
C PRO A 74 -4.26 -10.93 9.38
N ALA A 75 -3.60 -10.96 10.54
CA ALA A 75 -2.42 -10.14 10.77
C ALA A 75 -1.36 -10.41 9.69
N PRO A 76 -0.67 -9.36 9.20
CA PRO A 76 0.41 -9.55 8.25
C PRO A 76 1.51 -10.37 8.90
N THR A 77 1.75 -11.58 8.39
CA THR A 77 2.97 -12.31 8.72
C THR A 77 4.16 -11.58 8.10
N GLU A 78 5.24 -11.46 8.85
CA GLU A 78 6.47 -10.76 8.44
C GLU A 78 7.08 -11.35 7.15
N ASP A 79 6.67 -12.56 6.77
CA ASP A 79 7.14 -13.34 5.62
C ASP A 79 6.62 -12.89 4.24
N ARG A 80 6.32 -11.60 4.05
CA ARG A 80 6.08 -11.05 2.71
C ARG A 80 7.41 -10.78 1.98
N LYS A 81 8.17 -11.86 1.75
CA LYS A 81 9.16 -11.90 0.66
C LYS A 81 8.38 -11.64 -0.63
N GLY A 82 8.59 -10.47 -1.22
CA GLY A 82 7.77 -9.91 -2.30
C GLY A 82 7.33 -10.95 -3.33
N LYS A 83 6.02 -11.11 -3.48
CA LYS A 83 5.45 -11.75 -4.66
C LYS A 83 5.87 -10.93 -5.87
N LYS A 84 6.90 -11.41 -6.56
CA LYS A 84 7.26 -11.00 -7.91
C LYS A 84 6.07 -11.37 -8.78
N VAL A 85 5.23 -10.39 -9.09
CA VAL A 85 4.24 -10.53 -10.16
C VAL A 85 5.07 -10.57 -11.44
N VAL A 86 5.27 -11.79 -11.96
CA VAL A 86 5.85 -12.01 -13.28
C VAL A 86 4.77 -11.60 -14.28
N ALA A 87 5.08 -10.59 -15.09
CA ALA A 87 4.45 -10.32 -16.37
C ALA A 87 5.51 -10.56 -17.45
#